data_AF-A0A6F9XQH7-F1
#
_entry.id   AF-A0A6F9XQH7-F1
#
_cell.length_a   1.000
_cell.length_b   1.000
_cell.length_c   1.000
_cell.angle_alpha   90.00
_cell.angle_beta   90.00
_cell.angle_gamma   90.00
#
_symmetry.space_group_name_H-M   'P 1'
#
loop_
_entity.id
_entity.type
_entity.pdbx_description
1 polymer ?
#
loop_
_entity_poly.entity_id
_entity_poly.type
_entity_poly.pdbx_seq_one_letter_code
_entity_poly.pdbx_strand_id
1 'polypeptide(L)' 'MKIKTSEWQWTRKPKAYTITDDKIEITTNPHTDLWQRTYYHFRNDNAPVLQVKTTDKYFSFVVKTEFDSKVRFD' A
#
# COMPACT_ATOMS: atom_id res chain seq x y z
N MET A 1 -3.42 19.24 4.45
CA MET A 1 -1.98 19.00 4.74
C MET A 1 -1.32 18.57 3.44
N LYS A 2 -0.21 19.20 3.03
CA LYS A 2 0.64 18.66 1.94
C LYS A 2 1.71 17.80 2.62
N ILE A 3 1.68 16.50 2.40
CA ILE A 3 2.65 15.56 2.98
C ILE A 3 3.88 15.55 2.08
N LYS A 4 5.08 15.74 2.65
CA LYS A 4 6.32 15.64 1.85
C LYS A 4 6.64 14.17 1.58
N THR A 5 7.13 13.87 0.38
CA THR A 5 7.57 12.52 -0.01
C THR A 5 8.63 11.95 0.93
N SER A 6 9.44 12.81 1.57
CA SER A 6 10.41 12.43 2.60
C SER A 6 9.81 11.81 3.87
N GLU A 7 8.52 12.04 4.13
CA GLU A 7 7.80 11.51 5.30
C GLU A 7 7.22 10.12 5.02
N TRP A 8 7.24 9.67 3.77
CA TRP A 8 6.64 8.42 3.35
C TRP A 8 7.56 7.25 3.69
N GLN A 9 6.98 6.18 4.23
CA GLN A 9 7.71 5.00 4.67
C GLN A 9 7.11 3.75 4.04
N TRP A 10 7.97 2.95 3.42
CA TRP A 10 7.58 1.62 2.96
C TRP A 10 7.64 0.62 4.11
N THR A 11 6.55 -0.10 4.31
CA THR A 11 6.55 -1.43 4.91
C THR A 11 6.53 -2.44 3.77
N ARG A 12 7.47 -3.41 3.77
CA ARG A 12 7.58 -4.45 2.73
C ARG A 12 7.71 -3.85 1.32
N LYS A 13 8.72 -2.99 1.15
CA LYS A 13 9.01 -2.26 -0.09
C LYS A 13 8.91 -3.17 -1.32
N PRO A 14 8.11 -2.83 -2.34
CA PRO A 14 7.99 -3.62 -3.56
C PRO A 14 9.29 -3.58 -4.37
N LYS A 15 9.47 -4.55 -5.26
CA LYS A 15 10.65 -4.60 -6.16
C LYS A 15 10.62 -3.49 -7.20
N ALA A 16 9.43 -3.17 -7.71
CA ALA A 16 9.21 -2.14 -8.72
C ALA A 16 8.11 -1.18 -8.26
N TYR A 17 8.44 0.10 -8.24
CA TYR A 17 7.53 1.19 -7.96
C TYR A 17 8.11 2.49 -8.52
N THR A 18 7.24 3.48 -8.73
CA THR A 18 7.62 4.82 -9.16
C THR A 18 6.84 5.83 -8.34
N ILE A 19 7.52 6.87 -7.87
CA ILE A 19 6.90 7.98 -7.15
C ILE A 19 7.24 9.24 -7.92
N THR A 20 6.21 9.93 -8.38
CA THR A 20 6.29 11.21 -9.08
C THR A 20 5.41 12.22 -8.37
N ASP A 21 5.47 13.49 -8.79
CA ASP A 21 4.59 14.53 -8.23
C ASP A 21 3.10 14.29 -8.59
N ASP A 22 2.83 13.55 -9.68
CA ASP A 22 1.48 13.29 -10.18
C ASP A 22 0.87 11.99 -9.65
N LYS A 23 1.66 10.90 -9.61
CA LYS A 23 1.17 9.57 -9.24
C LYS A 23 2.21 8.69 -8.55
N ILE A 24 1.68 7.67 -7.89
CA ILE A 24 2.43 6.56 -7.32
C ILE A 24 2.03 5.31 -8.07
N GLU A 25 3.02 4.60 -8.61
CA GLU A 25 2.83 3.34 -9.32
C GLU A 25 3.52 2.23 -8.53
N ILE A 26 2.80 1.12 -8.33
CA ILE A 26 3.28 -0.05 -7.59
C ILE A 26 3.04 -1.27 -8.46
N THR A 27 4.10 -2.04 -8.73
CA THR A 27 3.96 -3.37 -9.32
C THR A 27 4.04 -4.40 -8.20
N THR A 28 2.95 -5.13 -7.99
CA THR A 28 2.89 -6.20 -6.99
C THR A 28 3.81 -7.36 -7.40
N ASN A 29 4.34 -8.07 -6.41
CA ASN A 29 4.99 -9.35 -6.65
C ASN A 29 3.95 -10.45 -6.52
N PRO A 30 4.11 -11.61 -7.20
CA PRO A 30 3.27 -12.76 -6.95
C PRO A 30 3.21 -13.14 -5.47
N HIS A 31 2.04 -13.61 -5.03
CA HIS A 31 1.79 -14.12 -3.67
C HIS A 31 2.02 -13.10 -2.54
N THR A 32 1.74 -11.83 -2.79
CA THR A 32 1.67 -10.80 -1.73
C THR A 32 0.24 -10.62 -1.22
N ASP A 33 0.08 -10.58 0.10
CA ASP A 33 -1.21 -10.49 0.79
C ASP A 33 -1.03 -9.91 2.20
N LEU A 34 -2.12 -9.36 2.75
CA LEU A 34 -2.20 -8.85 4.12
C LEU A 34 -3.45 -9.43 4.79
N TRP A 35 -3.27 -10.56 5.49
CA TRP A 35 -4.33 -11.29 6.16
C TRP A 35 -3.92 -11.79 7.54
N GLN A 36 -4.83 -11.69 8.50
CA GLN A 36 -4.60 -12.11 9.89
C GLN A 36 -5.67 -13.10 10.36
N ARG A 37 -5.50 -14.39 10.03
CA ARG A 37 -6.15 -15.58 10.62
C ARG A 37 -7.68 -15.69 10.58
N THR A 38 -8.43 -14.61 10.53
CA THR A 38 -9.89 -14.62 10.53
C THR A 38 -10.39 -15.48 9.38
N TYR A 39 -11.29 -16.43 9.67
CA TYR A 39 -11.88 -17.40 8.74
C TYR A 39 -10.90 -18.38 8.06
N TYR A 40 -9.85 -17.89 7.40
CA TYR A 40 -8.92 -18.71 6.61
C TYR A 40 -7.78 -19.36 7.41
N HIS A 41 -7.61 -19.01 8.69
CA HIS A 41 -6.60 -19.55 9.62
C HIS A 41 -5.11 -19.35 9.24
N PHE A 42 -4.78 -18.92 8.03
CA PHE A 42 -3.42 -18.52 7.65
C PHE A 42 -3.13 -17.06 8.01
N ARG A 43 -1.84 -16.70 8.00
CA ARG A 43 -1.36 -15.33 8.16
C ARG A 43 -0.40 -15.00 7.03
N ASN A 44 -0.77 -14.00 6.24
CA ASN A 44 0.12 -13.36 5.27
C ASN A 44 0.34 -11.92 5.72
N ASP A 45 1.59 -11.54 5.82
CA ASP A 45 1.98 -10.17 6.15
C ASP A 45 3.18 -9.88 5.28
N ASN A 46 2.94 -9.75 3.97
CA ASN A 46 3.98 -9.54 2.97
C ASN A 46 3.57 -8.56 1.84
N ALA A 47 2.35 -8.00 1.89
CA ALA A 47 1.91 -6.96 0.96
C ALA A 47 2.71 -5.65 1.11
N PRO A 48 3.01 -4.94 0.01
CA PRO A 48 3.64 -3.64 0.04
C PRO A 48 2.68 -2.59 0.62
N VAL A 49 3.15 -1.79 1.56
CA VAL A 49 2.37 -0.69 2.16
C VAL A 49 3.21 0.58 2.19
N LEU A 50 2.70 1.64 1.58
CA LEU A 50 3.28 2.98 1.68
C LEU A 50 2.49 3.77 2.73
N GLN A 51 3.18 4.21 3.78
CA GLN A 51 2.55 4.78 4.96
C GLN A 51 3.10 6.16 5.28
N VAL A 52 2.29 6.95 5.97
CA VAL A 52 2.67 8.23 6.56
C VAL A 52 2.18 8.23 8.01
N LYS A 53 2.99 8.73 8.92
CA LYS A 53 2.61 8.88 10.33
C LYS A 53 1.88 10.21 10.51
N THR A 54 0.82 10.21 11.29
CA THR A 54 0.16 11.43 11.76
C THR A 54 -0.11 11.30 13.26
N THR A 55 -0.03 12.43 13.97
CA THR A 55 -0.47 12.56 15.37
C THR A 55 -1.92 13.04 15.46
N ASP A 56 -2.55 13.36 14.33
CA ASP A 56 -3.94 13.81 14.30
C ASP A 56 -4.86 12.66 14.70
N LYS A 57 -5.58 12.86 15.79
CA LYS A 57 -6.53 11.86 16.31
C LYS A 57 -7.64 11.53 15.30
N TYR A 58 -8.03 12.51 14.50
CA TYR A 58 -9.06 12.39 13.48
C TYR A 58 -8.50 12.97 12.18
N PHE A 59 -8.51 12.17 11.13
CA PHE A 59 -8.04 12.59 9.82
C PHE A 59 -8.89 11.95 8.72
N SER A 60 -8.81 12.53 7.53
CA SER A 60 -9.37 11.94 6.32
C SER A 60 -8.26 11.73 5.32
N PHE A 61 -8.24 10.54 4.71
CA PHE A 61 -7.34 10.20 3.64
C PHE A 61 -8.17 9.81 2.42
N VAL A 62 -7.91 10.46 1.29
CA VAL A 62 -8.60 10.24 0.02
C VAL A 62 -7.54 9.96 -1.03
N VAL A 63 -7.75 8.92 -1.82
CA VAL A 63 -6.87 8.52 -2.92
C VAL A 63 -7.73 8.13 -4.11
N LYS A 64 -7.29 8.50 -5.32
CA LYS A 64 -7.83 7.96 -6.56
C LYS A 64 -6.98 6.77 -6.97
N THR A 65 -7.62 5.66 -7.29
CA THR A 65 -6.93 4.42 -7.68
C THR A 65 -7.33 3.99 -9.08
N GLU A 66 -6.41 3.31 -9.74
CA GLU A 66 -6.59 2.64 -11.03
C GLU A 66 -5.82 1.32 -10.95
N PHE A 67 -6.42 0.24 -11.44
CA PHE A 67 -5.86 -1.11 -11.35
C PHE A 67 -5.98 -1.80 -12.71
N ASP A 68 -4.93 -2.50 -13.12
CA ASP A 68 -4.96 -3.40 -14.27
C ASP A 68 -5.06 -4.87 -13.82
N SER A 69 -5.97 -5.16 -12.88
CA SER A 69 -6.16 -6.49 -12.31
C SER A 69 -6.74 -7.46 -13.35
N LYS A 70 -6.14 -8.65 -13.46
CA LYS A 70 -6.56 -9.71 -14.40
C LYS A 70 -6.99 -11.00 -13.73
N VAL A 71 -6.73 -11.15 -12.43
CA VAL A 71 -6.93 -12.40 -11.70
C VAL A 71 -7.63 -12.14 -10.37
N ARG A 72 -8.30 -13.17 -9.84
CA ARG A 72 -8.96 -13.07 -8.54
C ARG A 72 -7.91 -12.82 -7.45
N PHE A 73 -8.19 -11.83 -6.60
CA PHE A 73 -7.32 -11.35 -5.51
C PHE A 73 -6.11 -10.50 -5.97
N ASP A 74 -6.24 -9.87 -7.14
CA ASP A 74 -5.38 -8.78 -7.64
C ASP A 74 -6.19 -7.49 -7.77
#